data_AF-A0A8H8A0B0-F1
#
_entry.id   AF-A0A8H8A0B0-F1
#
_cell.length_a   1.000
_cell.length_b   1.000
_cell.length_c   1.000
_cell.angle_alpha   90.00
_cell.angle_beta   90.00
_cell.angle_gamma   90.00
#
_symmetry.space_group_name_H-M   'P 1'
#
loop_
_entity.id
_entity.type
_entity.pdbx_description
1 polymer ?
#
loop_
_entity_poly.entity_id
_entity_poly.type
_entity_poly.pdbx_seq_one_letter_code
_entity_poly.pdbx_strand_id
1 'polypeptide(L)'
;MEADAVLHAEAGRLDEAIDELNKCINVCGDYASAYNNRYAVLRAGRLVESMVRTSACFVVVRACQNSMHFFFSFLGPPHLWEFSRRAQAYRLKGENDKAKDDLDKAILLAGGDKAVLNKAYTQRGALHKALGNEDTALADLEKGAEYGNPIASGAAVSMNPYAKLCNAIVSEVMEAELRKGLGKDKAEQ
;
A
#
# COMPACT_ATOMS: atom_id res chain seq x y z
N MET A 1 2.97 18.95 -22.56
CA MET A 1 3.72 18.70 -21.32
C MET A 1 3.11 17.54 -20.53
N GLU A 2 2.03 17.71 -19.77
CA GLU A 2 1.46 16.57 -19.00
C GLU A 2 0.80 15.50 -19.89
N ALA A 3 -0.02 15.90 -20.86
CA ALA A 3 -0.64 14.97 -21.80
C ALA A 3 0.43 14.16 -22.56
N ASP A 4 1.53 14.80 -22.94
CA ASP A 4 2.66 14.14 -23.59
C ASP A 4 3.31 13.11 -22.65
N ALA A 5 3.50 13.46 -21.37
CA ALA A 5 4.02 12.52 -20.39
C ALA A 5 3.14 11.27 -20.21
N VAL A 6 1.81 11.44 -20.24
CA VAL A 6 0.87 10.32 -20.19
C VAL A 6 1.01 9.44 -21.43
N LEU A 7 1.13 10.04 -22.62
CA LEU A 7 1.36 9.30 -23.87
C LEU A 7 2.69 8.53 -23.86
N HIS A 8 3.76 9.12 -23.34
CA HIS A 8 5.04 8.44 -23.17
C HIS A 8 4.93 7.26 -22.18
N ALA A 9 4.16 7.43 -21.09
CA ALA A 9 3.92 6.38 -20.11
C ALA A 9 3.10 5.21 -20.69
N GLU A 10 2.04 5.51 -21.44
CA GLU A 10 1.21 4.51 -22.15
C GLU A 10 2.02 3.74 -23.20
N ALA A 11 2.98 4.41 -23.84
CA ALA A 11 3.90 3.79 -24.79
C ALA A 11 5.08 3.05 -24.12
N GLY A 12 5.11 2.96 -22.78
CA GLY A 12 6.17 2.27 -22.02
C GLY A 12 7.50 3.01 -21.92
N ARG A 13 7.59 4.25 -22.43
CA ARG A 13 8.78 5.10 -22.35
C ARG A 13 8.78 5.88 -21.04
N LEU A 14 9.03 5.16 -19.95
CA LEU A 14 8.86 5.67 -18.58
C LEU A 14 9.85 6.79 -18.23
N ASP A 15 11.08 6.75 -18.74
CA ASP A 15 12.09 7.77 -18.46
C ASP A 15 11.73 9.12 -19.10
N GLU A 16 11.29 9.11 -20.35
CA GLU A 16 10.81 10.30 -21.06
C GLU A 16 9.57 10.90 -20.38
N ALA A 17 8.66 10.05 -19.92
CA ALA A 17 7.48 10.48 -19.16
C ALA A 17 7.88 11.18 -17.86
N ILE A 18 8.89 10.67 -17.15
CA ILE A 18 9.40 11.29 -15.92
C ILE A 18 10.04 12.65 -16.21
N ASP A 19 10.84 12.76 -17.26
CA ASP A 19 11.47 14.02 -17.64
C ASP A 19 10.45 15.09 -18.01
N GLU A 20 9.42 14.70 -18.74
CA GLU A 20 8.36 15.63 -19.12
C GLU A 20 7.54 16.10 -17.89
N LEU A 21 7.32 15.20 -16.92
CA LEU A 21 6.68 15.56 -15.65
C LEU A 21 7.60 16.42 -14.77
N ASN A 22 8.92 16.22 -14.82
CA ASN A 22 9.89 17.10 -14.17
C ASN A 22 9.84 18.51 -14.78
N LYS A 23 9.69 18.64 -16.10
CA LYS A 23 9.48 19.95 -16.75
C LYS A 23 8.18 20.59 -16.27
N CYS A 24 7.08 19.85 -16.17
CA CYS A 24 5.80 20.35 -15.60
C CYS A 24 6.00 20.92 -14.20
N ILE A 25 6.72 20.19 -13.36
CA ILE A 25 7.02 20.59 -11.97
C ILE A 25 7.95 21.80 -11.93
N ASN A 26 8.94 21.89 -12.81
CA ASN A 26 9.85 23.03 -12.85
C ASN A 26 9.16 24.32 -13.30
N VAL A 27 8.14 24.22 -14.16
CA VAL A 27 7.34 25.36 -14.61
C VAL A 27 6.32 25.77 -13.55
N CYS A 28 5.65 24.80 -12.93
CA CYS A 28 4.69 25.02 -11.85
C CYS A 28 4.99 24.04 -10.71
N GLY A 29 5.77 24.52 -9.74
CA GLY A 29 6.24 23.74 -8.58
C GLY A 29 5.13 23.15 -7.72
N ASP A 30 3.92 23.71 -7.86
CA ASP A 30 2.72 23.38 -7.12
C ASP A 30 1.71 22.52 -7.92
N TYR A 31 2.12 22.00 -9.08
CA TYR A 31 1.22 21.28 -9.97
C TYR A 31 0.93 19.84 -9.50
N ALA A 32 -0.10 19.69 -8.65
CA ALA A 32 -0.49 18.42 -8.02
C ALA A 32 -0.72 17.26 -9.01
N SER A 33 -1.26 17.54 -10.20
CA SER A 33 -1.51 16.52 -11.23
C SER A 33 -0.21 15.92 -11.77
N ALA A 34 0.81 16.73 -12.06
CA ALA A 34 2.10 16.20 -12.53
C ALA A 34 2.82 15.36 -11.47
N TYR A 35 2.74 15.71 -10.19
CA TYR A 35 3.30 14.86 -9.13
C TYR A 35 2.56 13.52 -9.02
N ASN A 36 1.22 13.52 -9.14
CA ASN A 36 0.42 12.30 -9.13
C ASN A 36 0.74 11.39 -10.32
N ASN A 37 0.82 11.95 -11.51
CA ASN A 37 1.17 11.22 -12.73
C ASN A 37 2.60 10.71 -12.67
N ARG A 38 3.55 11.50 -12.16
CA ARG A 38 4.95 11.07 -11.99
C ARG A 38 5.07 9.90 -11.03
N TYR A 39 4.33 9.95 -9.92
CA TYR A 39 4.28 8.84 -8.98
C TYR A 39 3.75 7.54 -9.63
N ALA A 40 2.71 7.62 -10.46
CA ALA A 40 2.17 6.47 -11.16
C ALA A 40 3.20 5.83 -12.11
N VAL A 41 3.90 6.67 -12.88
CA VAL A 41 4.99 6.24 -13.80
C VAL A 41 6.15 5.61 -13.03
N LEU A 42 6.57 6.20 -11.91
CA LEU A 42 7.65 5.68 -11.07
C LEU A 42 7.30 4.32 -10.44
N ARG A 43 6.04 4.14 -10.03
CA ARG A 43 5.54 2.85 -9.54
C ARG A 43 5.56 1.79 -10.63
N ALA A 44 5.17 2.15 -11.86
CA ALA A 44 5.21 1.26 -13.00
C ALA A 44 6.66 0.86 -13.37
N GLY A 45 7.60 1.81 -13.33
CA GLY A 45 9.02 1.58 -13.63
C GLY A 45 9.84 0.97 -12.50
N ARG A 46 9.24 0.73 -11.32
CA ARG A 46 9.96 0.33 -10.09
C ARG A 46 11.15 1.23 -9.74
N LEU A 47 11.11 2.50 -10.13
CA LEU A 47 12.17 3.48 -9.87
C LEU A 47 12.03 4.05 -8.46
N VAL A 48 12.48 3.27 -7.48
CA VAL A 48 12.26 3.53 -6.05
C VAL A 48 12.94 4.81 -5.55
N GLU A 49 14.13 5.12 -6.07
CA GLU A 49 14.90 6.31 -5.66
C GLU A 49 14.17 7.61 -6.01
N SER A 50 13.67 7.69 -7.23
CA SER A 50 12.85 8.80 -7.69
C SER A 50 11.51 8.87 -6.95
N MET A 51 10.94 7.74 -6.51
CA MET A 51 9.70 7.70 -5.72
C MET A 51 9.87 8.32 -4.32
N VAL A 52 10.98 8.04 -3.63
CA VAL A 52 11.34 8.69 -2.34
C VAL A 52 11.58 10.19 -2.55
N ARG A 53 12.30 10.57 -3.61
CA ARG A 53 12.60 11.99 -3.90
C ARG A 53 11.35 12.80 -4.24
N THR A 54 10.40 12.20 -4.98
CA THR A 54 9.14 12.86 -5.39
C THR A 54 8.19 13.02 -4.21
N SER A 55 8.15 12.04 -3.30
CA SER A 55 7.36 12.14 -2.06
C SER A 55 7.95 13.14 -1.06
N ALA A 56 9.28 13.24 -0.95
CA ALA A 56 9.95 14.29 -0.16
C ALA A 56 9.77 15.71 -0.75
N CYS A 57 9.60 15.84 -2.08
CA CYS A 57 9.45 17.12 -2.76
C CYS A 57 8.04 17.74 -2.58
N PHE A 58 7.04 16.95 -2.18
CA PHE A 58 5.68 17.46 -1.91
C PHE A 58 5.59 18.34 -0.66
N VAL A 59 6.66 18.44 0.14
CA VAL A 59 6.82 19.49 1.16
C VAL A 59 6.67 20.89 0.54
N VAL A 60 6.90 21.05 -0.77
CA VAL A 60 6.70 22.30 -1.52
C VAL A 60 5.22 22.57 -1.85
N VAL A 61 4.39 21.54 -2.07
CA VAL A 61 2.92 21.69 -2.30
C VAL A 61 2.17 22.17 -1.04
N ARG A 62 2.88 22.32 0.08
CA ARG A 62 2.44 23.11 1.22
C ARG A 62 2.08 24.56 0.83
N ALA A 63 2.63 25.09 -0.27
CA ALA A 63 2.28 26.39 -0.84
C ALA A 63 0.92 26.37 -1.59
N CYS A 64 0.62 25.36 -2.41
CA CYS A 64 -0.69 25.27 -3.08
C CYS A 64 -1.84 24.72 -2.24
N GLN A 65 -1.56 23.96 -1.16
CA GLN A 65 -2.60 23.55 -0.20
C GLN A 65 -3.22 24.74 0.56
N ASN A 66 -2.50 25.86 0.65
CA ASN A 66 -3.03 27.09 1.25
C ASN A 66 -4.11 27.78 0.41
N SER A 67 -4.20 27.52 -0.90
CA SER A 67 -5.30 28.08 -1.70
C SER A 67 -6.65 27.35 -1.48
N MET A 68 -6.64 26.25 -0.71
CA MET A 68 -7.84 25.53 -0.26
C MET A 68 -8.00 25.56 1.26
N HIS A 69 -7.30 26.45 1.99
CA HIS A 69 -7.38 26.53 3.45
C HIS A 69 -8.81 26.79 3.99
N PHE A 70 -9.73 27.25 3.13
CA PHE A 70 -11.14 27.45 3.49
C PHE A 70 -12.00 26.17 3.41
N PHE A 71 -11.55 25.14 2.66
CA PHE A 71 -12.30 23.89 2.46
C PHE A 71 -11.75 22.72 3.31
N PHE A 72 -10.59 22.89 3.94
CA PHE A 72 -9.85 21.84 4.65
C PHE A 72 -10.32 21.53 6.08
N SER A 73 -11.28 22.29 6.62
CA SER A 73 -11.91 21.91 7.90
C SER A 73 -12.95 20.79 7.75
N PHE A 74 -13.26 20.36 6.52
CA PHE A 74 -14.36 19.41 6.24
C PHE A 74 -13.89 18.07 5.65
N LEU A 75 -12.65 17.97 5.14
CA LEU A 75 -12.06 16.75 4.60
C LEU A 75 -10.66 16.58 5.22
N GLY A 76 -10.44 15.46 5.91
CA GLY A 76 -9.32 15.21 6.83
C GLY A 76 -7.88 15.44 6.30
N PRO A 77 -6.89 15.40 7.21
CA PRO A 77 -5.57 16.00 6.99
C PRO A 77 -4.74 15.36 5.86
N PRO A 78 -4.13 16.16 4.97
CA PRO A 78 -3.35 15.73 3.80
C PRO A 78 -1.92 15.25 4.13
N HIS A 79 -1.60 14.92 5.38
CA HIS A 79 -0.23 14.56 5.77
C HIS A 79 0.08 13.06 5.60
N LEU A 80 -0.94 12.20 5.58
CA LEU A 80 -0.74 10.76 5.61
C LEU A 80 -0.24 10.15 4.30
N TRP A 81 -0.76 10.63 3.17
CA TRP A 81 -0.50 10.01 1.86
C TRP A 81 1.00 10.05 1.51
N GLU A 82 1.74 11.03 2.05
CA GLU A 82 3.21 11.14 1.90
C GLU A 82 3.94 10.01 2.62
N PHE A 83 3.71 9.83 3.93
CA PHE A 83 4.38 8.81 4.74
C PHE A 83 4.08 7.39 4.25
N SER A 84 2.82 7.12 3.87
CA SER A 84 2.44 5.82 3.31
C SER A 84 3.13 5.55 1.96
N ARG A 85 3.31 6.59 1.13
CA ARG A 85 4.00 6.46 -0.17
C ARG A 85 5.51 6.32 -0.01
N ARG A 86 6.13 7.05 0.93
CA ARG A 86 7.55 6.88 1.29
C ARG A 86 7.81 5.49 1.85
N ALA A 87 6.97 5.00 2.76
CA ALA A 87 7.12 3.67 3.32
C ALA A 87 7.08 2.57 2.26
N GLN A 88 6.17 2.67 1.28
CA GLN A 88 6.13 1.74 0.16
C GLN A 88 7.38 1.82 -0.71
N ALA A 89 7.92 3.02 -0.94
CA ALA A 89 9.18 3.19 -1.65
C ALA A 89 10.35 2.58 -0.85
N TYR A 90 10.52 2.92 0.42
CA TYR A 90 11.57 2.35 1.26
C TYR A 90 11.52 0.81 1.32
N ARG A 91 10.31 0.23 1.38
CA ARG A 91 10.13 -1.23 1.31
C ARG A 91 10.66 -1.83 0.00
N LEU A 92 10.42 -1.18 -1.14
CA LEU A 92 10.95 -1.64 -2.43
C LEU A 92 12.47 -1.52 -2.52
N LYS A 93 13.07 -0.61 -1.74
CA LYS A 93 14.52 -0.46 -1.58
C LYS A 93 15.14 -1.44 -0.59
N GLY A 94 14.33 -2.17 0.17
CA GLY A 94 14.79 -2.99 1.29
C GLY A 94 15.15 -2.18 2.55
N GLU A 95 14.92 -0.86 2.55
CA GLU A 95 15.13 0.03 3.69
C GLU A 95 13.94 -0.06 4.67
N ASN A 96 13.69 -1.26 5.19
CA ASN A 96 12.49 -1.57 5.96
C ASN A 96 12.35 -0.77 7.26
N ASP A 97 13.47 -0.38 7.89
CA ASP A 97 13.46 0.43 9.11
C ASP A 97 12.92 1.84 8.85
N LYS A 98 13.35 2.48 7.75
CA LYS A 98 12.82 3.79 7.35
C LYS A 98 11.36 3.70 6.94
N ALA A 99 10.97 2.59 6.31
CA ALA A 99 9.57 2.34 5.98
C ALA A 99 8.70 2.27 7.24
N LYS A 100 9.19 1.57 8.28
CA LYS A 100 8.52 1.46 9.56
C LYS A 100 8.41 2.82 10.27
N ASP A 101 9.51 3.57 10.35
CA ASP A 101 9.54 4.89 11.00
C ASP A 101 8.51 5.86 10.39
N ASP A 102 8.37 5.85 9.06
CA ASP A 102 7.39 6.68 8.38
C ASP A 102 5.96 6.23 8.65
N LEU A 103 5.70 4.92 8.73
CA LEU A 103 4.39 4.38 9.11
C LEU A 103 4.04 4.69 10.57
N ASP A 104 5.02 4.66 11.47
CA ASP A 104 4.82 5.00 12.88
C ASP A 104 4.50 6.50 13.05
N LYS A 105 5.19 7.38 12.33
CA LYS A 105 4.85 8.81 12.27
C LYS A 105 3.46 9.03 11.68
N ALA A 106 3.09 8.30 10.64
CA ALA A 106 1.76 8.33 10.05
C ALA A 106 0.65 8.00 11.07
N ILE A 107 0.86 6.97 11.90
CA ILE A 107 -0.09 6.58 12.95
C ILE A 107 -0.14 7.64 14.05
N LEU A 108 1.01 8.17 14.47
CA LEU A 108 1.10 9.22 15.50
C LEU A 108 0.36 10.50 15.08
N LEU A 109 0.57 10.93 13.83
CA LEU A 109 -0.03 12.15 13.28
C LEU A 109 -1.50 11.98 12.88
N ALA A 110 -2.01 10.75 12.84
CA ALA A 110 -3.39 10.47 12.47
C ALA A 110 -4.40 11.13 13.40
N GLY A 111 -4.04 11.38 14.67
CA GLY A 111 -4.91 12.05 15.63
C GLY A 111 -6.28 11.39 15.85
N GLY A 112 -6.42 10.10 15.50
CA GLY A 112 -7.70 9.38 15.55
C GLY A 112 -8.48 9.30 14.23
N ASP A 113 -7.97 9.86 13.14
CA ASP A 113 -8.60 9.73 11.82
C ASP A 113 -8.58 8.26 11.36
N LYS A 114 -9.76 7.64 11.32
CA LYS A 114 -9.94 6.23 10.95
C LYS A 114 -9.51 5.94 9.51
N ALA A 115 -9.75 6.86 8.58
CA ALA A 115 -9.35 6.68 7.18
C ALA A 115 -7.83 6.64 7.04
N VAL A 116 -7.14 7.32 7.96
CA VAL A 116 -5.70 7.32 8.05
C VAL A 116 -5.16 6.06 8.71
N LEU A 117 -5.66 5.78 9.92
CA LEU A 117 -5.21 4.64 10.72
C LEU A 117 -5.41 3.33 9.97
N ASN A 118 -6.54 3.17 9.28
CA ASN A 118 -6.82 1.94 8.53
C ASN A 118 -5.75 1.67 7.45
N LYS A 119 -5.22 2.68 6.77
CA LYS A 119 -4.18 2.50 5.73
C LYS A 119 -2.81 2.26 6.35
N ALA A 120 -2.45 3.05 7.36
CA ALA A 120 -1.14 2.99 7.99
C ALA A 120 -0.90 1.62 8.66
N TYR A 121 -1.88 1.15 9.45
CA TYR A 121 -1.81 -0.18 10.07
C TYR A 121 -1.78 -1.30 9.02
N THR A 122 -2.57 -1.20 7.94
CA THR A 122 -2.55 -2.18 6.85
C THR A 122 -1.17 -2.28 6.19
N GLN A 123 -0.53 -1.14 5.92
CA GLN A 123 0.79 -1.11 5.30
C GLN A 123 1.89 -1.60 6.23
N ARG A 124 1.81 -1.27 7.54
CA ARG A 124 2.77 -1.74 8.55
C ARG A 124 2.65 -3.24 8.78
N GLY A 125 1.42 -3.77 8.82
CA GLY A 125 1.16 -5.20 8.86
C GLY A 125 1.70 -5.93 7.62
N ALA A 126 1.51 -5.37 6.42
CA ALA A 126 2.09 -5.93 5.20
C ALA A 126 3.63 -5.88 5.19
N LEU A 127 4.24 -4.84 5.78
CA LEU A 127 5.69 -4.73 5.95
C LEU A 127 6.21 -5.80 6.94
N HIS A 128 5.58 -5.96 8.10
CA HIS A 128 5.93 -6.99 9.08
C HIS A 128 5.79 -8.41 8.52
N LYS A 129 4.75 -8.66 7.71
CA LYS A 129 4.58 -9.92 7.01
C LYS A 129 5.74 -10.19 6.06
N ALA A 130 6.16 -9.18 5.30
CA ALA A 130 7.31 -9.31 4.38
C ALA A 130 8.64 -9.54 5.13
N LEU A 131 8.73 -9.09 6.39
CA LEU A 131 9.87 -9.33 7.28
C LEU A 131 9.81 -10.67 8.02
N GLY A 132 8.74 -11.46 7.87
CA GLY A 132 8.56 -12.73 8.56
C GLY A 132 7.99 -12.64 9.98
N ASN A 133 7.64 -11.42 10.44
CA ASN A 133 7.10 -11.22 11.78
C ASN A 133 5.56 -11.38 11.78
N GLU A 134 5.08 -12.63 11.58
CA GLU A 134 3.66 -12.92 11.37
C GLU A 134 2.75 -12.45 12.53
N ASP A 135 3.17 -12.59 13.78
CA ASP A 135 2.36 -12.18 14.95
C ASP A 135 2.12 -10.67 14.97
N THR A 136 3.18 -9.88 14.77
CA THR A 136 3.07 -8.41 14.69
C THR A 136 2.32 -7.96 13.45
N ALA A 137 2.45 -8.70 12.34
CA ALA A 137 1.72 -8.43 11.12
C ALA A 137 0.22 -8.66 11.31
N LEU A 138 -0.17 -9.72 12.03
CA LEU A 138 -1.56 -10.02 12.33
C LEU A 138 -2.18 -8.94 13.20
N ALA A 139 -1.52 -8.55 14.28
CA ALA A 139 -2.01 -7.49 15.17
C ALA A 139 -2.24 -6.15 14.43
N ASP A 140 -1.33 -5.80 13.52
CA ASP A 140 -1.49 -4.60 12.70
C ASP A 140 -2.61 -4.72 11.65
N LEU A 141 -2.77 -5.89 11.03
CA LEU A 141 -3.86 -6.12 10.08
C LEU A 141 -5.22 -6.17 10.77
N GLU A 142 -5.30 -6.68 12.00
CA GLU A 142 -6.50 -6.63 12.83
C GLU A 142 -6.89 -5.18 13.17
N LYS A 143 -5.93 -4.35 13.58
CA LYS A 143 -6.18 -2.91 13.77
C LYS A 143 -6.61 -2.24 12.47
N GLY A 144 -5.96 -2.54 11.35
CA GLY A 144 -6.38 -2.04 10.03
C GLY A 144 -7.82 -2.41 9.68
N ALA A 145 -8.23 -3.64 10.01
CA ALA A 145 -9.58 -4.14 9.81
C ALA A 145 -10.60 -3.45 10.74
N GLU A 146 -10.23 -3.23 12.01
CA GLU A 146 -11.05 -2.51 12.99
C GLU A 146 -11.37 -1.08 12.54
N TYR A 147 -10.41 -0.40 11.92
CA TYR A 147 -10.61 0.92 11.31
C TYR A 147 -11.29 0.87 9.92
N GLY A 148 -11.75 -0.31 9.47
CA GLY A 148 -12.58 -0.48 8.29
C GLY A 148 -11.83 -0.70 6.97
N ASN A 149 -10.58 -1.16 7.00
CA ASN A 149 -9.87 -1.51 5.77
C ASN A 149 -10.23 -2.93 5.28
N PRO A 150 -10.89 -3.08 4.11
CA PRO A 150 -11.33 -4.40 3.64
C PRO A 150 -10.18 -5.33 3.27
N ILE A 151 -9.05 -4.79 2.81
CA ILE A 151 -7.85 -5.56 2.48
C ILE A 151 -7.24 -6.13 3.77
N ALA A 152 -7.21 -5.32 4.83
CA ALA A 152 -6.74 -5.76 6.13
C ALA A 152 -7.63 -6.84 6.73
N SER A 153 -8.96 -6.71 6.63
CA SER A 153 -9.91 -7.74 7.07
C SER A 153 -9.64 -9.07 6.37
N GLY A 154 -9.52 -9.07 5.04
CA GLY A 154 -9.22 -10.28 4.28
C GLY A 154 -7.85 -10.87 4.63
N ALA A 155 -6.84 -10.01 4.77
CA ALA A 155 -5.49 -10.43 5.13
C ALA A 155 -5.43 -11.01 6.57
N ALA A 156 -6.08 -10.40 7.55
CA ALA A 156 -6.14 -10.88 8.93
C ALA A 156 -6.81 -12.25 9.00
N VAL A 157 -7.94 -12.45 8.31
CA VAL A 157 -8.61 -13.76 8.22
C VAL A 157 -7.69 -14.81 7.59
N SER A 158 -6.98 -14.47 6.51
CA SER A 158 -6.05 -15.41 5.85
C SER A 158 -4.85 -15.79 6.71
N MET A 159 -4.42 -14.89 7.61
CA MET A 159 -3.29 -15.13 8.50
C MET A 159 -3.70 -15.76 9.82
N ASN A 160 -5.00 -15.76 10.15
CA ASN A 160 -5.51 -16.38 11.36
C ASN A 160 -5.13 -17.88 11.37
N PRO A 161 -4.33 -18.32 12.36
CA PRO A 161 -3.85 -19.70 12.43
C PRO A 161 -5.01 -20.70 12.55
N TYR A 162 -6.11 -20.31 13.19
CA TYR A 162 -7.31 -21.15 13.29
C TYR A 162 -8.01 -21.34 11.93
N ALA A 163 -8.02 -20.31 11.07
CA ALA A 163 -8.57 -20.45 9.72
C ALA A 163 -7.71 -21.38 8.84
N LYS A 164 -6.38 -21.31 8.98
CA LYS A 164 -5.45 -22.23 8.30
C LYS A 164 -5.67 -23.69 8.76
N LEU A 165 -5.84 -23.90 10.07
CA LEU A 165 -6.09 -25.22 10.66
C LEU A 165 -7.43 -25.82 10.23
N CYS A 166 -8.52 -25.04 10.26
CA CYS A 166 -9.83 -25.53 9.83
C CYS A 166 -9.83 -25.97 8.37
N ASN A 167 -9.19 -25.20 7.47
CA ASN A 167 -9.09 -25.58 6.06
C ASN A 167 -8.21 -26.84 5.86
N ALA A 168 -7.12 -26.98 6.61
CA ALA A 168 -6.26 -28.15 6.54
C ALA A 168 -6.98 -29.42 7.04
N ILE A 169 -7.62 -29.34 8.20
CA ILE A 169 -8.36 -30.47 8.80
C ILE A 169 -9.54 -30.89 7.92
N VAL A 170 -10.32 -29.93 7.41
CA VAL A 170 -11.45 -30.22 6.52
C VAL A 170 -10.97 -30.85 5.21
N SER A 171 -9.88 -30.36 4.63
CA SER A 171 -9.31 -30.94 3.40
C SER A 171 -8.80 -32.36 3.64
N GLU A 172 -8.09 -32.59 4.75
CA GLU A 172 -7.55 -33.91 5.11
C GLU A 172 -8.67 -34.94 5.37
N VAL A 173 -9.73 -34.55 6.06
CA VAL A 173 -10.91 -35.41 6.29
C VAL A 173 -11.64 -35.70 4.98
N MET A 174 -11.79 -34.70 4.10
CA MET A 174 -12.45 -34.87 2.80
C MET A 174 -11.66 -35.79 1.86
N GLU A 175 -10.32 -35.67 1.84
CA GLU A 175 -9.41 -36.57 1.12
C GLU A 175 -9.47 -38.00 1.67
N ALA A 176 -9.53 -38.15 3.00
CA ALA A 176 -9.65 -39.46 3.64
C ALA A 176 -10.97 -40.17 3.30
N GLU A 177 -12.09 -39.43 3.23
CA GLU A 177 -13.39 -40.00 2.86
C GLU A 177 -13.47 -40.36 1.36
N LEU A 178 -12.92 -39.54 0.46
CA LEU A 178 -12.79 -39.88 -0.96
C LEU A 178 -11.97 -41.16 -1.18
N ARG A 179 -10.88 -41.33 -0.43
CA ARG A 179 -10.02 -42.52 -0.50
C ARG A 179 -10.73 -43.78 0.03
N LYS A 180 -11.57 -43.65 1.06
CA LYS A 180 -12.42 -44.75 1.56
C LYS A 180 -13.52 -45.14 0.57
N GLY A 181 -14.16 -44.17 -0.08
CA GLY A 181 -15.19 -44.41 -1.10
C GLY A 181 -14.65 -45.21 -2.29
N LEU A 182 -13.51 -44.79 -2.84
CA LEU A 182 -12.83 -45.49 -3.94
C LEU A 182 -12.31 -46.89 -3.56
N GLY A 183 -12.06 -47.14 -2.28
CA GLY A 183 -11.65 -48.44 -1.76
C GLY A 183 -12.82 -49.42 -1.59
N LYS A 184 -14.04 -48.92 -1.35
CA LYS A 184 -15.26 -49.73 -1.26
C LYS A 184 -15.74 -50.20 -2.63
N ASP A 185 -15.69 -49.34 -3.64
CA ASP A 185 -16.08 -49.68 -5.02
C ASP A 185 -15.20 -50.78 -5.66
N LYS A 186 -13.96 -50.97 -5.16
CA LYS A 186 -13.05 -52.04 -5.59
C LYS A 186 -13.19 -53.35 -4.80
N ALA A 187 -13.86 -53.32 -3.65
CA ALA A 187 -14.09 -54.50 -2.82
C ALA A 187 -15.42 -55.20 -3.15
N GLU A 188 -16.29 -54.55 -3.94
CA GLU A 188 -17.60 -55.06 -4.36
C GLU A 188 -17.64 -55.56 -5.83
N GLN A 189 -16.49 -55.64 -6.51
CA GLN A 189 -16.31 -56.32 -7.81
C GLN A 189 -15.46 -57.59 -7.65
#